data_AF-A0A960D113-F1
#
_entry.id   AF-A0A960D113-F1
#
_cell.length_a   1.000
_cell.length_b   1.000
_cell.length_c   1.000
_cell.angle_alpha   90.00
_cell.angle_beta   90.00
_cell.angle_gamma   90.00
#
_symmetry.space_group_name_H-M   'P 1'
#
loop_
_entity.id
_entity.type
_entity.pdbx_description
1 polymer ?
#
loop_
_entity_poly.entity_id
_entity_poly.type
_entity_poly.pdbx_seq_one_letter_code
_entity_poly.pdbx_strand_id
1 'polypeptide(L)'
;RDSERVGPRAPGWVVVELDESPDSATVLACGVEEARLRGAALRVLGSWQSRYTDVHDSHAVADGNRMVRARLDRRLSHWRHRYPDLDV
;
A
#
# COMPACT_ATOMS: atom_id res chain seq x y z
N ARG A 1 26.36 -9.38 30.77
CA ARG A 1 25.35 -10.33 30.24
C ARG A 1 24.07 -9.53 30.12
N ASP A 2 23.54 -9.14 28.97
CA ASP A 2 23.90 -9.44 27.60
C ASP A 2 23.70 -8.16 26.79
N SER A 3 24.71 -7.80 26.00
CA SER A 3 24.54 -6.81 24.95
C SER A 3 23.79 -7.51 23.83
N GLU A 4 22.47 -7.31 23.78
CA GLU A 4 21.67 -7.68 22.62
C GLU A 4 22.22 -6.88 21.44
N ARG A 5 23.12 -7.51 20.67
CA ARG A 5 23.44 -7.07 19.33
C ARG A 5 22.14 -7.17 18.56
N VAL A 6 21.42 -6.04 18.45
CA VAL A 6 20.38 -5.87 17.44
C VAL A 6 21.08 -6.10 16.11
N GLY A 7 20.95 -7.31 15.58
CA GLY A 7 21.36 -7.61 14.20
C GLY A 7 20.70 -6.59 13.27
N PRO A 8 21.26 -6.36 12.07
CA PRO A 8 20.71 -5.37 11.15
C PRO A 8 19.21 -5.61 11.01
N ARG A 9 18.41 -4.65 11.50
CA ARG A 9 16.95 -4.73 11.46
C ARG A 9 16.60 -4.81 9.98
N ALA A 10 15.91 -5.89 9.58
CA ALA A 10 15.44 -6.00 8.20
C ALA A 10 14.77 -4.67 7.81
N PRO A 11 15.00 -4.15 6.59
CA PRO A 11 14.42 -2.89 6.19
C PRO A 11 12.93 -2.93 6.49
N GLY A 12 12.45 -1.95 7.25
CA GLY A 12 11.06 -1.86 7.65
C GLY A 12 10.15 -1.69 6.43
N TRP A 13 8.86 -1.52 6.69
CA TRP A 13 7.88 -1.29 5.65
C TRP A 13 7.36 0.14 5.76
N VAL A 14 7.13 0.79 4.63
CA VAL A 14 6.31 1.99 4.55
C VAL A 14 4.93 1.57 4.07
N VAL A 15 3.89 1.87 4.84
CA VAL A 15 2.51 1.52 4.48
C VAL A 15 1.74 2.79 4.16
N VAL A 16 1.02 2.80 3.04
CA VAL A 16 0.15 3.89 2.61
C VAL A 16 -1.26 3.34 2.39
N GLU A 17 -2.25 3.97 3.00
CA GLU A 17 -3.65 3.77 2.62
C GLU A 17 -4.05 4.77 1.53
N LEU A 18 -4.69 4.27 0.48
CA LEU A 18 -5.31 5.09 -0.55
C LEU A 18 -6.82 4.88 -0.54
N ASP A 19 -7.54 5.98 -0.51
CA ASP A 19 -8.98 6.05 -0.58
C ASP A 19 -9.43 6.77 -1.87
N GLU A 20 -10.68 7.23 -1.89
CA GLU A 20 -11.23 8.02 -3.00
C GLU A 20 -10.96 9.52 -2.86
N SER A 21 -10.25 9.96 -1.82
CA SER A 21 -9.92 11.37 -1.62
C SER A 21 -8.95 11.88 -2.69
N PRO A 22 -9.01 13.18 -3.03
CA PRO A 22 -8.04 13.79 -3.93
C PRO A 22 -6.61 13.77 -3.36
N ASP A 23 -6.47 13.73 -2.03
CA ASP A 23 -5.19 13.77 -1.33
C ASP A 23 -4.42 12.45 -1.42
N SER A 24 -5.08 11.35 -1.79
CA SER A 24 -4.45 10.04 -2.02
C SER A 24 -3.21 10.10 -2.92
N ALA A 25 -3.19 10.98 -3.93
CA ALA A 25 -2.01 11.13 -4.80
C ALA A 25 -0.79 11.70 -4.05
N THR A 26 -1.03 12.66 -3.16
CA THR A 26 0.01 13.28 -2.32
C THR A 26 0.53 12.29 -1.29
N VAL A 27 -0.37 11.55 -0.63
CA VAL A 27 0.02 10.52 0.35
C VAL A 27 0.87 9.43 -0.31
N LEU A 28 0.51 9.00 -1.53
CA LEU A 28 1.31 8.04 -2.29
C LEU A 28 2.70 8.59 -2.63
N ALA A 29 2.79 9.85 -3.05
CA ALA A 29 4.07 10.48 -3.37
C ALA A 29 4.99 10.55 -2.13
N CYS A 30 4.46 10.95 -0.97
CA CYS A 30 5.20 10.96 0.28
C CYS A 30 5.64 9.55 0.71
N GLY A 31 4.78 8.54 0.57
CA GLY A 31 5.13 7.16 0.89
C GLY A 31 6.24 6.59 0.00
N VAL A 32 6.20 6.90 -1.30
CA VAL A 32 7.28 6.54 -2.24
C VAL A 32 8.58 7.21 -1.83
N GLU A 33 8.57 8.50 -1.50
CA GLU A 33 9.76 9.23 -1.06
C GLU A 33 10.34 8.62 0.23
N GLU A 34 9.50 8.38 1.22
CA GLU A 34 9.92 7.80 2.50
C GLU A 34 10.48 6.37 2.34
N ALA A 35 9.86 5.54 1.49
CA ALA A 35 10.32 4.19 1.21
C ALA A 35 11.73 4.21 0.58
N ARG A 36 11.96 5.14 -0.35
CA ARG A 36 13.27 5.33 -0.97
C ARG A 36 14.33 5.85 0.00
N LEU A 37 13.98 6.81 0.85
CA LEU A 37 14.89 7.34 1.87
C LEU A 37 15.34 6.26 2.87
N ARG A 38 14.45 5.31 3.17
CA ARG A 38 14.71 4.21 4.12
C ARG A 38 15.28 2.94 3.48
N GLY A 39 15.31 2.85 2.16
CA GLY A 39 15.59 1.58 1.46
C GLY A 39 14.59 0.48 1.85
N ALA A 40 13.33 0.86 2.06
CA ALA A 40 12.24 0.03 2.56
C ALA A 40 11.25 -0.33 1.43
N ALA A 41 10.56 -1.46 1.57
CA ALA A 41 9.45 -1.80 0.69
C ALA A 41 8.23 -0.93 1.01
N LEU A 42 7.49 -0.54 -0.03
CA LEU A 42 6.24 0.20 0.06
C LEU A 42 5.07 -0.80 -0.01
N ARG A 43 4.08 -0.67 0.87
CA ARG A 43 2.84 -1.45 0.81
C ARG A 43 1.66 -0.51 0.72
N VAL A 44 0.80 -0.76 -0.26
CA VAL A 44 -0.35 0.09 -0.52
C VAL A 44 -1.62 -0.67 -0.21
N LEU A 45 -2.41 -0.09 0.69
CA LEU A 45 -3.71 -0.58 1.09
C LEU A 45 -4.78 0.27 0.43
N GLY A 46 -5.90 -0.36 0.09
CA GLY A 46 -7.10 0.34 -0.35
C GLY A 46 -8.30 -0.25 0.37
N SER A 47 -9.24 0.61 0.70
CA SER A 47 -10.50 0.22 1.32
C SER A 47 -11.65 0.44 0.35
N TRP A 48 -12.66 -0.45 0.41
CA TRP A 48 -13.95 -0.23 -0.22
C TRP A 48 -15.00 -0.08 0.88
N GLN A 49 -15.86 0.93 0.75
CA GLN A 49 -16.97 1.13 1.67
C GLN A 49 -18.09 0.16 1.31
N SER A 50 -18.10 -0.98 1.98
CA SER A 50 -19.18 -1.96 1.90
C SER A 50 -20.49 -1.32 2.36
N ARG A 51 -21.60 -1.57 1.65
CA ARG A 51 -22.93 -1.36 2.26
C ARG A 51 -23.17 -2.48 3.28
N TYR A 52 -23.99 -2.21 4.29
CA TYR A 52 -24.21 -3.11 5.43
C TYR A 52 -24.68 -4.52 5.03
N THR A 53 -25.36 -4.64 3.88
CA THR A 53 -25.83 -5.91 3.30
C THR A 53 -24.72 -6.73 2.65
N ASP A 54 -23.64 -6.09 2.21
CA ASP A 54 -22.66 -6.69 1.32
C ASP A 54 -21.55 -7.41 2.10
N VAL A 55 -21.39 -7.09 3.39
CA VAL A 55 -20.35 -7.68 4.27
C VAL A 55 -20.60 -9.18 4.51
N HIS A 56 -21.87 -9.62 4.45
CA HIS A 56 -22.25 -11.02 4.64
C HIS A 56 -22.31 -11.82 3.34
N ASP A 57 -22.17 -11.17 2.18
CA ASP A 57 -22.12 -11.82 0.87
C ASP A 57 -20.67 -11.98 0.42
N SER A 58 -20.17 -13.22 0.43
CA SER A 58 -18.80 -13.53 0.03
C SER A 58 -18.49 -13.16 -1.42
N HIS A 59 -19.49 -13.17 -2.31
CA HIS A 59 -19.31 -12.73 -3.68
C HIS A 59 -19.17 -11.21 -3.76
N ALA A 60 -20.00 -10.46 -3.04
CA ALA A 60 -19.92 -9.00 -2.99
C ALA A 60 -18.58 -8.52 -2.41
N VAL A 61 -18.08 -9.19 -1.35
CA VAL A 61 -16.74 -8.92 -0.78
C VAL A 61 -15.63 -9.20 -1.79
N ALA A 62 -15.70 -10.33 -2.50
CA ALA A 62 -14.69 -10.69 -3.51
C ALA A 62 -14.65 -9.69 -4.68
N ASP A 63 -15.81 -9.24 -5.14
CA ASP A 63 -15.93 -8.25 -6.22
C ASP A 63 -15.44 -6.87 -5.79
N GLY A 64 -15.79 -6.44 -4.56
CA GLY A 64 -15.27 -5.22 -3.95
C GLY A 64 -13.74 -5.23 -3.86
N ASN A 65 -13.16 -6.33 -3.36
CA ASN A 65 -11.71 -6.51 -3.28
C ASN A 65 -11.04 -6.48 -4.66
N ARG A 66 -11.64 -7.12 -5.67
CA ARG A 66 -11.14 -7.09 -7.06
C ARG A 66 -11.14 -5.68 -7.61
N MET A 67 -12.22 -4.92 -7.38
CA MET A 67 -12.35 -3.54 -7.85
C MET A 67 -11.29 -2.62 -7.20
N VAL A 68 -11.12 -2.70 -5.87
CA VAL A 68 -10.09 -1.94 -5.15
C VAL A 68 -8.70 -2.26 -5.70
N ARG A 69 -8.38 -3.56 -5.85
CA ARG A 69 -7.08 -3.99 -6.34
C ARG A 69 -6.80 -3.47 -7.76
N ALA A 70 -7.76 -3.56 -8.67
CA ALA A 70 -7.61 -3.04 -10.02
C ALA A 70 -7.39 -1.51 -10.05
N ARG A 71 -8.06 -0.77 -9.14
CA ARG A 71 -7.86 0.68 -9.01
C ARG A 71 -6.47 1.01 -8.46
N LEU A 72 -6.00 0.27 -7.45
CA LEU A 72 -4.64 0.41 -6.93
C LEU A 72 -3.61 0.12 -8.02
N ASP A 73 -3.73 -1.01 -8.72
CA ASP A 73 -2.81 -1.40 -9.80
C ASP A 73 -2.71 -0.32 -10.88
N ARG A 74 -3.84 0.27 -11.28
CA ARG A 74 -3.87 1.38 -12.24
C ARG A 74 -3.10 2.59 -11.72
N ARG A 75 -3.32 2.99 -10.46
CA ARG A 75 -2.62 4.14 -9.84
C ARG A 75 -1.12 3.87 -9.69
N LEU A 76 -0.75 2.64 -9.30
CA LEU A 76 0.63 2.22 -9.07
C LEU A 76 1.42 1.98 -10.35
N SER A 77 0.74 1.70 -11.47
CA SER A 77 1.41 1.44 -12.75
C SER A 77 2.41 2.55 -13.11
N HIS A 78 2.02 3.82 -13.03
CA HIS A 78 2.89 4.95 -13.33
C HIS A 78 4.13 4.99 -12.41
N TRP A 79 3.96 4.68 -11.13
CA TRP A 79 5.05 4.68 -10.15
C TRP A 79 6.02 3.52 -10.36
N ARG A 80 5.52 2.33 -10.67
CA ARG A 80 6.36 1.16 -11.01
C ARG A 80 7.21 1.38 -12.27
N HIS A 81 6.69 2.13 -13.23
CA HIS A 81 7.48 2.52 -14.42
C HIS A 81 8.55 3.58 -14.06
N ARG A 82 8.26 4.47 -13.12
CA ARG A 82 9.18 5.54 -12.71
C ARG A 82 10.27 5.07 -11.73
N TYR A 83 9.96 4.10 -10.88
CA TYR A 83 10.82 3.57 -9.82
C TYR A 83 10.84 2.04 -9.89
N PRO A 84 11.57 1.45 -10.85
CA PRO A 84 11.63 0.00 -11.02
C PRO A 84 12.37 -0.72 -9.88
N ASP A 85 13.14 0.03 -9.09
CA ASP A 85 13.89 -0.41 -7.92
C ASP A 85 13.04 -0.46 -6.64
N LEU A 86 11.85 0.15 -6.64
CA LEU A 86 10.95 0.16 -5.49
C LEU A 86 10.08 -1.11 -5.47
N ASP A 87 10.18 -1.90 -4.41
CA ASP A 87 9.25 -3.00 -4.13
C ASP A 87 7.92 -2.43 -3.63
N VAL A 88 6.86 -2.59 -4.44
CA VAL A 88 5.49 -2.14 -4.19
C VAL A 88 4.51 -3.29 -4.32
#